data_AF-A0A7Z9XSQ4-F1
#
_entry.id   AF-A0A7Z9XSQ4-F1
#
_cell.length_a   1.000
_cell.length_b   1.000
_cell.length_c   1.000
_cell.angle_alpha   90.00
_cell.angle_beta   90.00
_cell.angle_gamma   90.00
#
_symmetry.space_group_name_H-M   'P 1'
#
loop_
_entity.id
_entity.type
_entity.pdbx_description
1 polymer ?
#
loop_
_entity_poly.entity_id
_entity_poly.type
_entity_poly.pdbx_seq_one_letter_code
_entity_poly.pdbx_strand_id
1 'polypeptide(L)'
;MDDQTWVAEYSIGEEIAHAITHGIGIPLSIAALVLLVTFSALYGTVWHITSTAIYGSTLVLLYTASTLYHSIPHERAKPLLQKFDHAAIFLLIAGTYTPFTLVTLQGPWGWTLFGTVWAIAVFGVYVKLAGSERMQ
;
A
#
# COMPACT_ATOMS: atom_id res chain seq x y z
N MET A 1 14.90 -31.24 -14.61
CA MET A 1 14.15 -30.92 -13.38
C MET A 1 14.39 -29.46 -13.18
N ASP A 2 13.55 -28.67 -13.83
CA ASP A 2 13.74 -27.23 -13.95
C ASP A 2 13.38 -26.61 -12.61
N ASP A 3 14.38 -26.05 -11.96
CA ASP A 3 14.21 -25.25 -10.75
C ASP A 3 13.56 -23.92 -11.17
N GLN A 4 12.24 -23.96 -11.34
CA GLN A 4 11.38 -22.81 -11.59
C GLN A 4 11.31 -21.99 -10.30
N THR A 5 12.38 -21.27 -9.99
CA THR A 5 12.33 -20.16 -9.04
C THR A 5 11.60 -19.01 -9.73
N TRP A 6 10.29 -18.90 -9.47
CA TRP A 6 9.38 -17.89 -10.04
C TRP A 6 9.74 -16.45 -9.64
N VAL A 7 10.89 -15.96 -10.07
CA VAL A 7 11.20 -14.54 -10.13
C VAL A 7 10.94 -14.15 -11.57
N ALA A 8 9.76 -13.62 -11.87
CA ALA A 8 9.53 -13.02 -13.18
C ALA A 8 10.54 -11.87 -13.33
N GLU A 9 11.61 -12.08 -14.08
CA GLU A 9 12.51 -11.00 -14.50
C GLU A 9 11.70 -10.11 -15.44
N TYR A 10 11.21 -8.99 -14.90
CA TYR A 10 10.56 -7.96 -15.71
C TYR A 10 11.54 -7.51 -16.80
N SER A 11 11.03 -7.37 -18.02
CA SER A 11 11.80 -6.71 -19.07
C SER A 11 12.08 -5.25 -18.67
N ILE A 12 13.17 -4.68 -19.19
CA ILE A 12 13.51 -3.26 -18.97
C ILE A 12 12.34 -2.35 -19.35
N GLY A 13 11.58 -2.70 -20.40
CA GLY A 13 10.39 -1.96 -20.81
C GLY A 13 9.26 -2.02 -19.78
N GLU A 14 9.03 -3.16 -19.15
CA GLU A 14 8.03 -3.32 -18.09
C GLU A 14 8.46 -2.58 -16.82
N GLU A 15 9.73 -2.64 -16.42
CA GLU A 15 10.22 -1.86 -15.27
C GLU A 15 10.02 -0.36 -15.48
N ILE A 16 10.31 0.15 -16.68
CA ILE A 16 10.09 1.56 -17.04
C ILE A 16 8.58 1.90 -17.01
N ALA A 17 7.74 1.06 -17.61
CA ALA A 17 6.29 1.28 -17.62
C ALA A 17 5.70 1.29 -16.20
N HIS A 18 6.14 0.36 -15.34
CA HIS A 18 5.74 0.33 -13.94
C HIS A 18 6.24 1.56 -13.18
N ALA A 19 7.50 1.97 -13.35
CA ALA A 19 8.04 3.18 -12.72
C ALA A 19 7.28 4.44 -13.15
N ILE A 20 6.94 4.60 -14.43
CA ILE A 20 6.22 5.77 -14.94
C ILE A 20 4.78 5.80 -14.42
N THR A 21 4.06 4.69 -14.53
CA THR A 21 2.66 4.61 -14.11
C THR A 21 2.51 4.85 -12.60
N HIS A 22 3.38 4.27 -11.79
CA HIS A 22 3.37 4.47 -10.35
C HIS A 22 3.92 5.85 -9.96
N GLY A 23 4.91 6.35 -10.70
CA GLY A 23 5.48 7.69 -10.52
C GLY A 23 4.45 8.80 -10.73
N ILE A 24 3.55 8.65 -11.71
CA ILE A 24 2.39 9.54 -11.90
C ILE A 24 1.35 9.34 -10.78
N GLY A 25 1.23 8.11 -10.26
CA GLY A 25 0.39 7.80 -9.11
C GLY A 25 0.76 8.57 -7.84
N ILE A 26 2.04 8.94 -7.66
CA ILE A 26 2.50 9.71 -6.48
C ILE A 26 1.83 11.10 -6.39
N PRO A 27 1.99 12.03 -7.36
CA PRO A 27 1.35 13.34 -7.26
C PRO A 27 -0.18 13.25 -7.24
N LEU A 28 -0.77 12.29 -7.97
CA LEU A 28 -2.23 12.07 -7.94
C LEU A 28 -2.72 11.60 -6.57
N SER A 29 -2.01 10.67 -5.92
CA SER A 29 -2.36 10.20 -4.59
C SER A 29 -2.17 11.27 -3.51
N ILE A 30 -1.15 12.12 -3.63
CA ILE A 30 -0.97 13.30 -2.76
C ILE A 30 -2.14 14.27 -2.94
N ALA A 31 -2.50 14.60 -4.18
CA ALA A 31 -3.65 15.47 -4.47
C ALA A 31 -4.95 14.87 -3.90
N ALA A 32 -5.18 13.56 -4.10
CA ALA A 32 -6.33 12.87 -3.55
C ALA A 32 -6.36 12.91 -2.01
N LEU A 33 -5.23 12.65 -1.34
CA LEU A 33 -5.11 12.74 0.11
C LEU A 33 -5.48 14.15 0.61
N VAL A 34 -4.88 15.19 0.02
CA VAL A 34 -5.14 16.59 0.40
C VAL A 34 -6.61 16.94 0.20
N LEU A 35 -7.18 16.63 -0.97
CA LEU A 35 -8.58 16.94 -1.28
C LEU A 35 -9.54 16.21 -0.33
N LEU A 36 -9.37 14.90 -0.14
CA LEU A 36 -10.26 14.10 0.71
C LEU A 36 -10.20 14.53 2.17
N VAL A 37 -9.01 14.79 2.70
CA VAL A 37 -8.85 15.26 4.09
C VAL A 37 -9.44 16.66 4.26
N THR A 38 -9.21 17.55 3.30
CA THR A 38 -9.78 18.92 3.33
C THR A 38 -11.30 18.88 3.30
N PHE A 39 -11.91 18.13 2.38
CA PHE A 39 -13.36 18.00 2.32
C PHE A 39 -13.94 17.31 3.57
N SER A 40 -13.24 16.31 4.10
CA SER A 40 -13.65 15.66 5.35
C SER A 40 -13.57 16.60 6.54
N ALA A 41 -12.61 17.52 6.57
CA ALA A 41 -12.48 18.53 7.63
C ALA A 41 -13.55 19.63 7.52
N LEU A 42 -13.95 20.01 6.29
CA LEU A 42 -14.95 21.04 6.06
C LEU A 42 -16.39 20.55 6.27
N TYR A 43 -16.68 19.31 5.90
CA TYR A 43 -18.06 18.81 5.79
C TYR A 43 -18.32 17.50 6.55
N GLY A 44 -17.28 16.85 7.07
CA GLY A 44 -17.36 15.53 7.69
C GLY A 44 -17.25 15.54 9.21
N THR A 45 -17.02 14.35 9.75
CA THR A 45 -16.76 14.12 11.17
C THR A 45 -15.31 13.68 11.38
N VAL A 46 -14.88 13.54 12.63
CA VAL A 46 -13.56 12.97 12.95
C VAL A 46 -13.32 11.62 12.26
N TRP A 47 -14.34 10.77 12.13
CA TRP A 47 -14.24 9.50 11.44
C TRP A 47 -13.96 9.65 9.95
N HIS A 48 -14.53 10.66 9.29
CA HIS A 48 -14.25 10.96 7.88
C HIS A 48 -12.80 11.41 7.70
N ILE A 49 -12.33 12.32 8.57
CA ILE A 49 -10.96 12.83 8.53
C ILE A 49 -9.97 11.69 8.72
N THR A 50 -10.13 10.90 9.79
CA THR A 50 -9.22 9.78 10.11
C THR A 50 -9.21 8.74 8.99
N SER A 51 -10.39 8.34 8.50
CA SER A 51 -10.46 7.27 7.51
C SER A 51 -9.95 7.66 6.13
N THR A 52 -10.23 8.90 5.68
CA THR A 52 -9.68 9.41 4.42
C THR A 52 -8.18 9.68 4.50
N ALA A 53 -7.68 10.16 5.65
CA ALA A 53 -6.25 10.32 5.88
C ALA A 53 -5.50 8.97 5.81
N ILE A 54 -6.05 7.92 6.45
CA ILE A 54 -5.49 6.57 6.39
C ILE A 54 -5.49 6.06 4.95
N TYR A 55 -6.63 6.12 4.25
CA TYR A 55 -6.72 5.68 2.86
C TYR A 55 -5.71 6.40 1.96
N GLY A 56 -5.71 7.74 1.95
CA GLY A 56 -4.81 8.53 1.12
C GLY A 56 -3.32 8.31 1.46
N SER A 57 -2.98 8.17 2.74
CA SER A 57 -1.59 7.92 3.15
C SER A 57 -1.10 6.55 2.68
N THR A 58 -1.93 5.51 2.77
CA THR A 58 -1.57 4.17 2.27
C THR A 58 -1.42 4.15 0.75
N LEU A 59 -2.20 4.97 0.02
CA LEU A 59 -2.10 5.11 -1.42
C LEU A 59 -0.78 5.79 -1.84
N VAL A 60 -0.42 6.89 -1.16
CA VAL A 60 0.87 7.55 -1.36
C VAL A 60 2.03 6.60 -1.05
N LEU A 61 1.94 5.84 0.06
CA LEU A 61 2.94 4.86 0.45
C LEU A 61 3.14 3.78 -0.62
N LEU A 62 2.05 3.22 -1.17
CA LEU A 62 2.12 2.22 -2.24
C LEU A 62 2.84 2.77 -3.47
N TYR A 63 2.36 3.89 -4.01
CA TYR A 63 2.95 4.45 -5.23
C TYR A 63 4.41 4.85 -5.04
N THR A 64 4.77 5.34 -3.85
CA THR A 64 6.15 5.65 -3.51
C THR A 64 7.01 4.38 -3.45
N ALA A 65 6.57 3.35 -2.73
CA ALA A 65 7.31 2.10 -2.59
C ALA A 65 7.52 1.40 -3.95
N SER A 66 6.48 1.36 -4.78
CA SER A 66 6.54 0.77 -6.12
C SER A 66 7.46 1.53 -7.06
N THR A 67 7.35 2.87 -7.07
CA THR A 67 8.22 3.72 -7.89
C THR A 67 9.68 3.54 -7.47
N LEU A 68 9.98 3.51 -6.18
CA LEU A 68 11.34 3.28 -5.68
C LEU A 68 11.88 1.91 -6.08
N TYR A 69 11.06 0.85 -5.96
CA TYR A 69 11.45 -0.51 -6.34
C TYR A 69 11.80 -0.63 -7.83
N HIS A 70 11.02 -0.01 -8.71
CA HIS A 70 11.27 -0.07 -10.16
C HIS A 70 12.31 0.96 -10.64
N SER A 71 12.56 2.05 -9.90
CA SER A 71 13.53 3.07 -10.30
C SER A 71 14.95 2.82 -9.79
N ILE A 72 15.13 2.05 -8.71
CA ILE A 72 16.43 1.83 -8.07
C ILE A 72 16.96 0.42 -8.40
N PRO A 73 17.98 0.28 -9.26
CA PRO A 73 18.58 -1.02 -9.61
C PRO A 73 19.66 -1.48 -8.61
N HIS A 74 19.85 -0.79 -7.48
CA HIS A 74 20.95 -1.07 -6.57
C HIS A 74 20.80 -2.43 -5.86
N GLU A 75 21.77 -3.34 -6.06
CA GLU A 75 21.67 -4.76 -5.66
C GLU A 75 21.37 -4.99 -4.16
N ARG A 76 21.88 -4.12 -3.28
CA ARG A 76 21.62 -4.23 -1.83
C ARG A 76 20.26 -3.67 -1.42
N ALA A 77 19.74 -2.69 -2.16
CA ALA A 77 18.48 -2.02 -1.84
C ALA A 77 17.28 -2.68 -2.52
N LYS A 78 17.45 -3.26 -3.72
CA LYS A 78 16.38 -3.87 -4.52
C LYS A 78 15.58 -4.94 -3.74
N PRO A 79 16.19 -5.88 -3.00
CA PRO A 79 15.42 -6.88 -2.23
C PRO A 79 14.63 -6.28 -1.07
N LEU A 80 15.11 -5.18 -0.48
CA LEU A 80 14.42 -4.47 0.60
C LEU A 80 13.25 -3.64 0.05
N LEU A 81 13.47 -2.92 -1.05
CA LEU A 81 12.43 -2.15 -1.75
C LEU A 81 11.30 -3.06 -2.26
N GLN A 82 11.65 -4.24 -2.78
CA GLN A 82 10.66 -5.24 -3.17
C GLN A 82 9.75 -5.63 -2.00
N LYS A 83 10.32 -5.83 -0.81
CA LYS A 83 9.54 -6.17 0.40
C LYS A 83 8.62 -5.03 0.81
N PHE A 84 9.12 -3.79 0.78
CA PHE A 84 8.29 -2.61 1.07
C PHE A 84 7.15 -2.44 0.08
N ASP A 85 7.40 -2.62 -1.21
CA ASP A 85 6.38 -2.57 -2.25
C ASP A 85 5.26 -3.59 -2.01
N HIS A 86 5.63 -4.84 -1.73
CA HIS A 86 4.66 -5.89 -1.39
C HIS A 86 3.92 -5.60 -0.07
N ALA A 87 4.62 -5.12 0.96
CA ALA A 87 4.01 -4.76 2.23
C ALA A 87 3.00 -3.61 2.07
N ALA A 88 3.29 -2.64 1.21
CA ALA A 88 2.42 -1.51 0.95
C ALA A 88 1.08 -1.92 0.32
N ILE A 89 1.03 -3.02 -0.45
CA ILE A 89 -0.23 -3.57 -0.97
C ILE A 89 -1.16 -3.99 0.17
N PHE A 90 -0.64 -4.73 1.17
CA PHE A 90 -1.44 -5.14 2.34
C PHE A 90 -1.98 -3.92 3.10
N LEU A 91 -1.15 -2.89 3.28
CA LEU A 91 -1.58 -1.65 3.93
C LEU A 91 -2.63 -0.90 3.11
N LEU A 92 -2.49 -0.82 1.78
CA LEU A 92 -3.49 -0.18 0.93
C LEU A 92 -4.83 -0.93 0.95
N ILE A 93 -4.82 -2.26 0.98
CA ILE A 93 -6.05 -3.04 1.15
C ILE A 93 -6.75 -2.60 2.45
N ALA A 94 -6.05 -2.59 3.58
CA ALA A 94 -6.65 -2.11 4.83
C ALA A 94 -7.08 -0.64 4.77
N GLY A 95 -6.29 0.22 4.12
CA GLY A 95 -6.59 1.62 3.90
C GLY A 95 -7.88 1.86 3.13
N THR A 96 -8.11 1.12 2.04
CA THR A 96 -9.34 1.22 1.21
C THR A 96 -10.61 0.80 1.96
N TYR A 97 -10.52 -0.20 2.86
CA TYR A 97 -11.64 -0.62 3.69
C TYR A 97 -11.92 0.30 4.88
N THR A 98 -10.97 1.13 5.28
CA THR A 98 -11.10 2.00 6.47
C THR A 98 -12.27 3.00 6.35
N PRO A 99 -12.45 3.79 5.28
CA PRO A 99 -13.62 4.66 5.14
C PRO A 99 -14.92 3.87 5.04
N PHE A 100 -14.94 2.73 4.34
CA PHE A 100 -16.13 1.89 4.26
C PHE A 100 -16.58 1.38 5.64
N THR A 101 -15.65 0.91 6.46
CA THR A 101 -15.93 0.35 7.78
C THR A 101 -16.28 1.40 8.82
N LEU A 102 -15.54 2.51 8.86
CA LEU A 102 -15.69 3.55 9.90
C LEU A 102 -16.72 4.64 9.57
N VAL A 103 -17.03 4.86 8.29
CA VAL A 103 -17.99 5.88 7.87
C VAL A 103 -19.30 5.28 7.37
N THR A 104 -19.26 4.27 6.49
CA THR A 104 -20.47 3.72 5.86
C THR A 104 -21.17 2.68 6.73
N LEU A 105 -20.43 1.66 7.19
CA LEU A 105 -21.03 0.53 7.91
C LEU A 105 -21.29 0.88 9.38
N GLN A 106 -20.28 1.43 10.06
CA GLN A 106 -20.32 1.80 11.48
C GLN A 106 -20.76 0.65 12.42
N GLY A 107 -20.81 0.92 13.73
CA GLY A 107 -21.30 -0.03 14.73
C GLY A 107 -20.48 -1.33 14.82
N PRO A 108 -21.05 -2.39 15.43
CA PRO A 108 -20.34 -3.63 15.69
C PRO A 108 -19.79 -4.30 14.42
N TRP A 109 -20.56 -4.28 13.33
CA TRP A 109 -20.14 -4.86 12.05
C TRP A 109 -18.99 -4.08 11.40
N GLY A 110 -19.04 -2.75 11.43
CA GLY A 110 -17.95 -1.88 10.97
C GLY A 110 -16.65 -2.17 11.71
N TRP A 111 -16.69 -2.21 13.04
CA TRP A 111 -15.52 -2.49 13.87
C TRP A 111 -14.99 -3.92 13.71
N THR A 112 -15.87 -4.91 13.56
CA THR A 112 -15.47 -6.31 13.34
C THR A 112 -14.72 -6.46 12.01
N LEU A 113 -15.26 -5.87 10.94
CA LEU A 113 -14.62 -5.92 9.63
C LEU A 113 -13.32 -5.10 9.62
N PHE A 114 -13.32 -3.91 10.21
CA PHE A 114 -12.12 -3.07 10.36
C PHE A 114 -11.00 -3.84 11.06
N GLY A 115 -11.28 -4.42 12.22
CA GLY A 115 -10.30 -5.21 12.99
C GLY A 115 -9.81 -6.43 12.22
N THR A 116 -10.71 -7.14 11.53
CA THR A 116 -10.34 -8.33 10.73
C THR A 116 -9.39 -7.97 9.58
N VAL A 117 -9.74 -6.96 8.78
CA VAL A 117 -8.93 -6.54 7.64
C VAL A 117 -7.57 -6.02 8.10
N TRP A 118 -7.53 -5.17 9.14
CA TRP A 118 -6.28 -4.66 9.68
C TRP A 118 -5.41 -5.75 10.31
N ALA A 119 -5.99 -6.73 11.00
CA ALA A 119 -5.25 -7.86 11.54
C ALA A 119 -4.59 -8.69 10.43
N ILE A 120 -5.33 -8.99 9.36
CA ILE A 120 -4.80 -9.72 8.20
C ILE A 120 -3.69 -8.90 7.50
N ALA A 121 -3.90 -7.60 7.32
CA ALA A 121 -2.91 -6.73 6.68
C ALA A 121 -1.61 -6.65 7.50
N VAL A 122 -1.70 -6.41 8.81
CA VAL A 122 -0.55 -6.36 9.71
C VAL A 122 0.17 -7.72 9.74
N PHE A 123 -0.58 -8.82 9.77
CA PHE A 123 0.00 -10.16 9.69
C PHE A 123 0.73 -10.39 8.35
N GLY A 124 0.13 -10.00 7.22
CA GLY A 124 0.75 -10.11 5.90
C GLY A 124 2.04 -9.29 5.79
N VAL A 125 2.03 -8.05 6.30
CA VAL A 125 3.22 -7.19 6.40
C VAL A 125 4.29 -7.86 7.25
N TYR A 126 3.93 -8.36 8.44
CA TYR A 126 4.86 -9.04 9.32
C TYR A 126 5.52 -10.24 8.65
N VAL A 127 4.73 -11.14 8.03
CA VAL A 127 5.26 -12.33 7.34
C VAL A 127 6.19 -11.92 6.19
N LYS A 128 5.83 -10.90 5.40
CA LYS A 128 6.64 -10.47 4.25
C LYS A 128 7.96 -9.83 4.69
N LEU A 129 7.96 -9.05 5.77
CA LEU A 129 9.17 -8.40 6.30
C LEU A 129 10.05 -9.38 7.08
N ALA A 130 9.46 -10.26 7.92
CA ALA A 130 10.18 -11.21 8.76
C ALA A 130 10.68 -12.45 7.99
N GLY A 131 9.98 -12.89 6.95
CA GLY A 131 10.41 -14.01 6.09
C GLY A 131 11.73 -13.77 5.35
N SER A 132 12.25 -12.54 5.41
CA SER A 132 13.54 -12.13 4.85
C SER A 132 14.77 -12.85 5.42
N GLU A 133 14.71 -13.40 6.64
CA GLU A 133 15.92 -13.96 7.28
C GLU A 133 16.22 -15.41 6.88
N ARG A 134 15.35 -16.07 6.11
CA ARG A 134 15.49 -17.51 5.79
C ARG A 134 15.90 -17.84 4.36
N MET A 135 16.22 -16.83 3.55
CA MET A 135 16.64 -17.03 2.15
C MET A 135 17.88 -16.17 1.81
N GLN A 136 18.90 -16.27 2.65
CA GLN A 136 20.30 -16.04 2.32
C GLN A 136 21.07 -17.34 2.61
#